data_AF-A0A851L0A0-F1
#
_entry.id   AF-A0A851L0A0-F1
#
_cell.length_a   1.000
_cell.length_b   1.000
_cell.length_c   1.000
_cell.angle_alpha   90.00
_cell.angle_beta   90.00
_cell.angle_gamma   90.00
#
_symmetry.space_group_name_H-M   'P 1'
#
loop_
_entity.id
_entity.type
_entity.pdbx_description
1 polymer ?
#
loop_
_entity_poly.entity_id
_entity_poly.type
_entity_poly.pdbx_seq_one_letter_code
_entity_poly.pdbx_strand_id
1 'polypeptide(L)'
;MNASMLSYILLSCLLLSVQAEYCGVREIIRYTQRLLDDSSVSCPCRQTATSSCSCLPIPERGHELACFVDGTKHLMEKNTPSNPVITRLYWTFQALLDRGLCKRLAHDNQCQYEVKGNVKEFLEKILTTYQEIDK
;
A
#
# COMPACT_ATOMS: atom_id res chain seq x y z
N MET A 1 8.33 33.43 25.48
CA MET A 1 7.34 32.46 24.98
C MET A 1 6.45 32.08 26.17
N ASN A 2 5.15 32.40 26.16
CA ASN A 2 4.28 32.12 27.32
C ASN A 2 3.92 30.63 27.40
N ALA A 3 3.75 30.10 28.62
CA ALA A 3 3.41 28.70 28.87
C ALA A 3 2.18 28.22 28.07
N SER A 4 1.19 29.10 27.88
CA SER A 4 0.00 28.83 27.07
C SER A 4 0.34 28.60 25.59
N MET A 5 1.25 29.39 25.01
CA MET A 5 1.68 29.21 23.61
C MET A 5 2.44 27.88 23.42
N LEU A 6 3.28 27.50 24.38
CA LEU A 6 3.98 26.22 24.35
C LEU A 6 2.99 25.06 24.42
N SER A 7 1.97 25.14 25.29
CA SER A 7 0.92 24.14 25.41
C SER A 7 0.11 23.98 24.11
N TYR A 8 -0.25 25.08 23.45
CA TYR A 8 -0.93 25.04 22.14
C TYR A 8 -0.08 24.40 21.04
N ILE A 9 1.21 24.73 20.99
CA ILE A 9 2.14 24.13 20.01
C ILE A 9 2.26 22.62 20.24
N LEU A 10 2.47 22.20 21.50
CA LEU A 10 2.56 20.79 21.85
C LEU A 10 1.28 20.02 21.52
N LEU A 11 0.11 20.57 21.86
CA LEU A 11 -1.19 19.97 21.55
C LEU A 11 -1.39 19.84 20.03
N SER A 12 -1.03 20.87 19.26
CA SER A 12 -1.12 20.85 17.80
C SER A 12 -0.20 19.79 17.18
N CYS A 13 1.04 19.67 17.67
CA CYS A 13 1.98 18.64 17.24
C CYS A 13 1.47 17.22 17.54
N LEU A 14 0.86 17.00 18.71
CA LEU A 14 0.26 15.71 19.06
C LEU A 14 -0.89 15.36 18.10
N LEU A 15 -1.77 16.31 17.79
CA LEU A 15 -2.89 16.08 16.87
C LEU A 15 -2.43 15.73 15.45
N LEU A 16 -1.41 16.43 14.93
CA LEU A 16 -0.80 16.12 13.63
C LEU A 16 -0.14 14.74 13.60
N SER A 17 0.46 14.32 14.74
CA SER A 17 1.08 13.00 14.86
C SER A 17 0.04 11.88 14.82
N VAL A 18 -1.11 12.07 15.48
CA VAL A 18 -2.23 11.10 15.46
C VAL A 18 -2.83 10.97 14.06
N GLN A 19 -2.98 12.07 13.31
CA GLN A 19 -3.49 12.01 11.94
C GLN A 19 -2.57 11.21 11.02
N ALA A 20 -1.25 11.36 11.18
CA ALA A 20 -0.26 10.66 10.37
C ALA A 20 -0.27 9.12 10.53
N GLU A 21 -0.88 8.61 11.59
CA GLU A 21 -1.04 7.17 11.85
C GLU A 21 -2.26 6.56 11.15
N TYR A 22 -3.15 7.37 10.57
CA TYR A 22 -4.34 6.87 9.87
C TYR A 22 -3.96 6.13 8.59
N CYS A 23 -4.43 4.89 8.44
CA CYS A 23 -4.09 4.01 7.33
C CYS A 23 -5.27 3.57 6.44
N GLY A 24 -6.52 4.01 6.68
CA GLY A 24 -7.66 3.62 5.81
C GLY A 24 -7.94 2.09 5.75
N VAL A 25 -7.60 1.37 6.82
CA VAL A 25 -7.46 -0.10 6.89
C VAL A 25 -8.65 -0.88 6.34
N ARG A 26 -9.87 -0.57 6.77
CA ARG A 26 -11.08 -1.34 6.44
C ARG A 26 -11.36 -1.47 4.95
N GLU A 27 -11.18 -0.39 4.20
CA GLU A 27 -11.46 -0.39 2.75
C GLU A 27 -10.41 -1.19 1.98
N ILE A 28 -9.14 -1.06 2.39
CA ILE A 28 -8.01 -1.77 1.80
C ILE A 28 -8.15 -3.27 2.00
N ILE A 29 -8.44 -3.73 3.23
CA ILE A 29 -8.70 -5.15 3.52
C ILE A 29 -9.83 -5.68 2.63
N ARG A 30 -10.97 -4.97 2.58
CA ARG A 30 -12.14 -5.41 1.82
C ARG A 30 -11.84 -5.56 0.32
N TYR A 31 -11.18 -4.59 -0.29
CA TYR A 31 -10.88 -4.64 -1.73
C TYR A 31 -9.80 -5.65 -2.07
N THR A 32 -8.79 -5.77 -1.21
CA THR A 32 -7.73 -6.76 -1.39
C THR A 32 -8.28 -8.18 -1.30
N GLN A 33 -9.15 -8.46 -0.33
CA GLN A 33 -9.82 -9.76 -0.21
C GLN A 33 -10.64 -10.07 -1.47
N ARG A 34 -11.42 -9.10 -1.97
CA ARG A 34 -12.19 -9.29 -3.21
C ARG A 34 -11.30 -9.64 -4.40
N LEU A 35 -10.14 -8.99 -4.53
CA LEU A 35 -9.20 -9.30 -5.62
C LEU A 35 -8.54 -10.68 -5.45
N LEU A 36 -8.30 -11.12 -4.21
CA LEU A 36 -7.78 -12.46 -3.94
C LEU A 36 -8.78 -13.54 -4.34
N ASP A 37 -10.05 -13.34 -3.99
CA ASP A 37 -11.14 -14.27 -4.34
C ASP A 37 -11.29 -14.41 -5.88
N ASP A 38 -11.02 -13.33 -6.62
CA ASP A 38 -11.07 -13.29 -8.09
C ASP A 38 -9.74 -13.75 -8.76
N SER A 39 -8.66 -13.94 -8.00
CA SER A 39 -7.33 -14.24 -8.56
C SER A 39 -7.16 -15.72 -8.93
N SER A 40 -7.16 -16.03 -10.23
CA SER A 40 -7.10 -17.42 -10.73
C SER A 40 -5.76 -17.85 -11.33
N VAL A 41 -4.77 -16.95 -11.43
CA VAL A 41 -3.51 -17.23 -12.15
C VAL A 41 -2.30 -17.13 -11.24
N SER A 42 -1.65 -18.27 -11.00
CA SER A 42 -0.31 -18.35 -10.40
C SER A 42 0.72 -18.37 -11.53
N CYS A 43 1.45 -17.26 -11.69
CA CYS A 43 2.56 -17.15 -12.62
C CYS A 43 3.91 -17.30 -11.89
N PRO A 44 4.95 -17.88 -12.53
CA PRO A 44 6.29 -17.92 -11.97
C PRO A 44 7.00 -16.57 -12.17
N CYS A 45 7.09 -15.76 -11.11
CA CYS A 45 7.82 -14.48 -11.13
C CYS A 45 9.33 -14.58 -10.88
N ARG A 46 9.86 -15.81 -10.84
CA ARG A 46 11.28 -16.12 -10.64
C ARG A 46 12.05 -16.43 -11.94
N GLN A 47 11.43 -16.37 -13.12
CA GLN A 47 12.09 -16.70 -14.40
C GLN A 47 12.47 -15.45 -15.20
N THR A 48 13.67 -15.50 -15.80
CA THR A 48 14.34 -14.46 -16.59
C THR A 48 13.77 -14.26 -18.00
N ALA A 49 12.72 -14.98 -18.39
CA ALA A 49 12.09 -14.84 -19.70
C ALA A 49 11.03 -13.72 -19.68
N THR A 50 10.91 -13.00 -20.79
CA THR A 50 9.81 -12.07 -21.10
C THR A 50 8.47 -12.80 -21.07
N SER A 51 7.92 -13.00 -19.88
CA SER A 51 6.59 -13.53 -19.67
C SER A 51 5.57 -12.38 -19.72
N SER A 52 4.35 -12.68 -20.15
CA SER A 52 3.22 -11.74 -20.07
C SER A 52 2.71 -11.55 -18.64
N CYS A 53 3.37 -12.13 -17.63
CA CYS A 53 2.91 -12.09 -16.25
C CYS A 53 3.32 -10.78 -15.57
N SER A 54 2.40 -10.18 -14.83
CA SER A 54 2.69 -9.06 -13.93
C SER A 54 3.46 -9.57 -12.71
N CYS A 55 4.75 -9.25 -12.66
CA CYS A 55 5.59 -9.50 -11.49
C CYS A 55 5.74 -8.20 -10.69
N LEU A 56 5.21 -8.24 -9.48
CA LEU A 56 5.00 -7.08 -8.62
C LEU A 56 6.04 -7.07 -7.49
N PRO A 57 6.44 -5.89 -7.00
CA PRO A 57 7.41 -5.78 -5.92
C PRO A 57 6.84 -6.36 -4.61
N ILE A 58 7.61 -7.20 -3.91
CA ILE A 58 7.27 -7.59 -2.53
C ILE A 58 8.06 -6.68 -1.59
N PRO A 59 7.39 -5.75 -0.88
CA PRO A 59 8.06 -4.68 -0.15
C PRO A 59 8.95 -5.18 0.98
N GLU A 60 10.08 -4.49 1.13
CA GLU A 60 10.82 -4.43 2.38
C GLU A 60 10.04 -3.70 3.47
N ARG A 61 10.40 -3.97 4.73
CA ARG A 61 9.69 -3.42 5.88
C ARG A 61 9.83 -1.89 5.91
N GLY A 62 8.71 -1.18 6.02
CA GLY A 62 8.66 0.28 6.03
C GLY A 62 8.57 0.94 4.66
N HIS A 63 8.66 0.18 3.57
CA HIS A 63 8.51 0.65 2.20
C HIS A 63 7.22 0.13 1.54
N GLU A 64 6.32 -0.44 2.35
CA GLU A 64 5.12 -1.10 1.87
C GLU A 64 4.22 -0.16 1.08
N LEU A 65 3.96 1.05 1.57
CA LEU A 65 3.00 1.95 0.94
C LEU A 65 3.45 2.37 -0.46
N ALA A 66 4.72 2.73 -0.64
CA ALA A 66 5.26 3.09 -1.96
C ALA A 66 5.21 1.90 -2.93
N CYS A 67 5.55 0.69 -2.47
CA CYS A 67 5.43 -0.51 -3.30
C CYS A 67 4.00 -0.90 -3.62
N PHE A 68 3.05 -0.63 -2.71
CA PHE A 68 1.63 -0.84 -2.97
C PHE A 68 1.10 0.12 -4.03
N VAL A 69 1.55 1.38 -4.02
CA VAL A 69 1.27 2.35 -5.10
C VAL A 69 1.80 1.82 -6.43
N ASP A 70 3.08 1.49 -6.51
CA ASP A 70 3.73 1.05 -7.76
C ASP A 70 3.09 -0.23 -8.31
N GLY A 71 2.87 -1.22 -7.44
CA GLY A 71 2.30 -2.51 -7.83
C GLY A 71 0.83 -2.40 -8.28
N THR A 72 0.01 -1.62 -7.57
CA THR A 72 -1.40 -1.42 -7.97
C THR A 72 -1.55 -0.53 -9.19
N LYS A 73 -0.66 0.45 -9.40
CA LYS A 73 -0.57 1.21 -10.65
C LYS A 73 -0.28 0.30 -11.83
N HIS A 74 0.71 -0.58 -11.69
CA HIS A 74 1.04 -1.57 -12.72
C HIS A 74 -0.15 -2.48 -13.04
N LEU A 75 -0.84 -2.98 -12.01
CA LEU A 75 -2.05 -3.79 -12.21
C LEU A 75 -3.15 -3.00 -12.93
N MET A 76 -3.38 -1.74 -12.55
CA MET A 76 -4.37 -0.88 -13.18
C MET A 76 -4.08 -0.67 -14.67
N GLU A 77 -2.83 -0.40 -15.03
CA GLU A 77 -2.40 -0.17 -16.42
C GLU A 77 -2.45 -1.43 -17.29
N LYS A 78 -2.26 -2.61 -16.68
CA LYS A 78 -2.27 -3.90 -17.40
C LYS A 78 -3.65 -4.55 -17.47
N ASN A 79 -4.58 -4.20 -16.60
CA ASN A 79 -5.92 -4.79 -16.57
C ASN A 79 -6.84 -4.11 -17.59
N THR A 80 -7.09 -4.78 -18.72
CA THR A 80 -8.05 -4.33 -19.75
C THR A 80 -9.12 -5.40 -19.95
N PRO A 81 -10.42 -5.10 -19.74
CA PRO A 81 -10.97 -3.80 -19.34
C PRO A 81 -10.62 -3.41 -17.90
N SER A 82 -10.57 -2.10 -17.61
CA SER A 82 -10.19 -1.57 -16.29
C SER A 82 -11.04 -2.17 -15.15
N ASN A 83 -10.39 -2.79 -14.18
CA ASN A 83 -11.06 -3.27 -12.97
C ASN A 83 -11.22 -2.12 -11.94
N PRO A 84 -12.45 -1.69 -11.60
CA PRO A 84 -12.68 -0.56 -10.70
C PRO A 84 -12.16 -0.80 -9.27
N VAL A 85 -12.04 -2.06 -8.85
CA VAL A 85 -11.49 -2.42 -7.53
C VAL A 85 -9.99 -2.13 -7.48
N ILE A 86 -9.25 -2.48 -8.54
CA ILE A 86 -7.82 -2.19 -8.66
C ILE A 86 -7.60 -0.68 -8.72
N THR A 87 -8.37 0.03 -9.55
CA THR A 87 -8.30 1.50 -9.64
C THR A 87 -8.52 2.16 -8.30
N ARG A 88 -9.50 1.69 -7.51
CA ARG A 88 -9.77 2.26 -6.20
C ARG A 88 -8.64 2.00 -5.20
N LEU A 89 -8.09 0.78 -5.16
CA LEU A 89 -6.92 0.48 -4.31
C LEU A 89 -5.73 1.39 -4.66
N TYR A 90 -5.42 1.55 -5.95
CA TYR A 90 -4.35 2.43 -6.40
C TYR A 90 -4.54 3.86 -5.88
N TRP A 91 -5.71 4.46 -6.10
CA TRP A 91 -5.98 5.82 -5.63
C TRP A 91 -5.97 5.94 -4.10
N THR A 92 -6.41 4.91 -3.37
CA THR A 92 -6.32 4.89 -1.91
C THR A 92 -4.88 4.92 -1.44
N PHE A 93 -4.00 4.06 -1.99
CA PHE A 93 -2.58 4.07 -1.62
C PHE A 93 -1.89 5.37 -2.01
N GLN A 94 -2.15 5.88 -3.21
CA GLN A 94 -1.59 7.15 -3.68
C GLN A 94 -2.00 8.30 -2.74
N ALA A 95 -3.27 8.38 -2.35
CA ALA A 95 -3.75 9.41 -1.44
C ALA A 95 -3.15 9.31 -0.03
N LEU A 96 -2.88 8.10 0.47
CA LEU A 96 -2.18 7.92 1.74
C LEU A 96 -0.72 8.42 1.64
N LEU A 97 -0.04 8.08 0.55
CA LEU A 97 1.36 8.46 0.31
C LEU A 97 1.51 9.97 0.16
N ASP A 98 0.70 10.59 -0.72
CA ASP A 98 0.74 12.03 -1.01
C ASP A 98 0.47 12.90 0.23
N ARG A 99 -0.31 12.36 1.19
CA ARG A 99 -0.66 13.05 2.44
C ARG A 99 0.29 12.74 3.59
N GLY A 100 1.30 11.90 3.38
CA GLY A 100 2.22 11.46 4.45
C GLY A 100 1.51 10.71 5.58
N LEU A 101 0.46 9.97 5.23
CA LEU A 101 -0.32 9.14 6.14
C LEU A 101 0.24 7.72 6.20
N CYS A 102 -0.21 6.96 7.19
CA CYS A 102 0.23 5.59 7.42
C CYS A 102 1.76 5.46 7.55
N LYS A 103 2.38 6.34 8.35
CA LYS A 103 3.84 6.46 8.46
C LYS A 103 4.58 5.16 8.75
N ARG A 104 3.95 4.21 9.45
CA ARG A 104 4.54 2.88 9.73
C ARG A 104 4.86 2.07 8.47
N LEU A 105 4.21 2.37 7.35
CA LEU A 105 4.38 1.73 6.05
C LEU A 105 5.13 2.62 5.03
N ALA A 106 5.51 3.82 5.42
CA ALA A 106 5.98 4.87 4.51
C ALA A 106 7.20 5.62 5.11
N HIS A 107 8.27 4.88 5.39
CA HIS A 107 9.56 5.48 5.78
C HIS A 107 10.17 6.31 4.64
N ASP A 108 9.94 5.91 3.39
CA ASP A 108 10.34 6.62 2.18
C ASP A 108 9.19 6.63 1.15
N ASN A 109 9.25 7.57 0.22
CA ASN A 109 8.32 7.68 -0.91
C ASN A 109 8.70 6.76 -2.09
N GLN A 110 9.80 6.02 -1.96
CA GLN A 110 10.27 5.08 -2.97
C GLN A 110 10.02 3.64 -2.55
N CYS A 111 9.56 2.82 -3.50
CA CYS A 111 9.44 1.39 -3.30
C CYS A 111 10.83 0.72 -3.24
N GLN A 112 11.08 -0.02 -2.16
CA GLN A 112 12.27 -0.85 -1.99
C GLN A 112 11.86 -2.32 -1.84
N TYR A 113 12.51 -3.19 -2.62
CA TYR A 113 12.22 -4.62 -2.67
C TYR A 113 13.42 -5.41 -3.22
N GLU A 114 13.71 -6.57 -2.64
CA GLU A 114 14.70 -7.51 -3.17
C GLU A 114 14.10 -8.54 -4.13
N VAL A 115 12.82 -8.87 -3.95
CA VAL A 115 12.14 -9.94 -4.67
C VAL A 115 10.82 -9.47 -5.28
N LYS A 116 10.45 -10.09 -6.41
CA LYS A 116 9.15 -9.92 -7.03
C LYS A 116 8.29 -11.16 -6.81
N GLY A 117 7.01 -10.93 -6.62
CA GLY A 117 6.00 -11.97 -6.51
C GLY A 117 4.97 -11.87 -7.62
N ASN A 118 4.16 -12.92 -7.76
CA ASN A 118 2.97 -12.87 -8.60
C ASN A 118 1.88 -12.00 -7.95
N VAL A 119 0.78 -11.80 -8.69
CA VAL A 119 -0.34 -10.96 -8.23
C VAL A 119 -0.92 -11.45 -6.91
N LYS A 120 -1.05 -12.77 -6.73
CA LYS A 120 -1.58 -13.35 -5.50
C LYS A 120 -0.66 -13.06 -4.30
N GLU A 121 0.64 -13.32 -4.44
CA GLU A 121 1.63 -13.04 -3.39
C GLU A 121 1.65 -11.55 -2.99
N PHE A 122 1.53 -10.66 -3.98
CA PHE A 122 1.44 -9.22 -3.74
C PHE A 122 0.17 -8.82 -2.98
N LEU A 123 -0.99 -9.34 -3.39
CA LEU A 123 -2.26 -9.06 -2.72
C LEU A 123 -2.31 -9.67 -1.31
N GLU A 124 -1.76 -10.87 -1.11
CA GLU A 124 -1.61 -11.48 0.22
C GLU A 124 -0.74 -10.61 1.11
N LYS A 125 0.37 -10.07 0.58
CA LYS A 125 1.24 -9.15 1.31
C LYS A 125 0.49 -7.88 1.73
N ILE A 126 -0.31 -7.26 0.85
CA ILE A 126 -1.18 -6.14 1.21
C ILE A 126 -2.13 -6.53 2.35
N LEU A 127 -2.85 -7.66 2.18
CA LEU A 127 -3.85 -8.09 3.14
C LEU A 127 -3.24 -8.31 4.53
N THR A 128 -2.14 -9.06 4.61
CA THR A 128 -1.45 -9.34 5.88
C THR A 128 -0.95 -8.05 6.52
N THR A 129 -0.32 -7.16 5.77
CA THR A 129 0.18 -5.87 6.30
C THR A 129 -0.94 -5.05 6.93
N TYR A 130 -2.10 -4.91 6.27
CA TYR A 130 -3.20 -4.11 6.82
C TYR A 130 -3.98 -4.82 7.93
N GLN A 131 -4.06 -6.15 7.92
CA GLN A 131 -4.61 -6.92 9.03
C GLN A 131 -3.74 -6.82 10.30
N GLU A 132 -2.41 -6.66 10.16
CA GLU A 132 -1.53 -6.40 11.31
C GLU A 132 -1.73 -5.02 11.92
N ILE A 133 -2.17 -4.04 11.13
CA ILE A 133 -2.48 -2.68 11.59
C ILE A 133 -3.86 -2.61 12.25
N ASP A 134 -4.82 -3.44 11.83
CA ASP A 134 -6.18 -3.49 12.39
C ASP A 134 -6.25 -4.11 13.80
N LYS A 135 -5.19 -4.82 14.22
CA LYS A 135 -5.08 -5.48 15.53
C LYS A 135 -4.68 -4.51 16.64
#